data_AF-A0A1A7ZCE3-F1
#
_entry.id   AF-A0A1A7ZCE3-F1
#
_cell.length_a   1.000
_cell.length_b   1.000
_cell.length_c   1.000
_cell.angle_alpha   90.00
_cell.angle_beta   90.00
_cell.angle_gamma   90.00
#
_symmetry.space_group_name_H-M   'P 1'
#
loop_
_entity.id
_entity.type
_entity.pdbx_description
1 polymer ?
#
loop_
_entity_poly.entity_id
_entity_poly.type
_entity_poly.pdbx_seq_one_letter_code
_entity_poly.pdbx_strand_id
1 'polypeptide(L)' 'GAQANTIPANMFQTLFPHVTLKPVTHKLTDYGGHSLSVEGKCQLKCKHKDKTRTLEFHVVNTSAPPVLAMKACRDLNLVR' A
#
# COMPACT_ATOMS: atom_id res chain seq x y z
N GLY A 1 -8.69 -5.96 10.17
CA GLY A 1 -7.83 -6.43 9.08
C GLY A 1 -7.98 -5.49 7.91
N ALA A 2 -6.88 -4.85 7.48
CA ALA A 2 -6.95 -3.75 6.52
C ALA A 2 -7.49 -4.20 5.16
N GLN A 3 -8.33 -3.36 4.54
CA GLN A 3 -8.96 -3.63 3.25
C GLN A 3 -8.09 -3.15 2.07
N ALA A 4 -7.19 -2.18 2.29
CA ALA A 4 -6.30 -1.62 1.28
C ALA A 4 -4.84 -1.68 1.74
N ASN A 5 -3.90 -1.87 0.80
CA ASN A 5 -2.48 -1.78 1.11
C ASN A 5 -2.06 -0.32 1.13
N THR A 6 -1.33 0.09 2.16
CA THR A 6 -0.81 1.45 2.30
C THR A 6 0.71 1.46 2.45
N ILE A 7 1.36 2.44 1.82
CA ILE A 7 2.79 2.70 1.97
C ILE A 7 2.95 4.18 2.37
N PRO A 8 3.72 4.47 3.44
CA PRO A 8 4.07 5.83 3.80
C PRO A 8 4.86 6.53 2.69
N ALA A 9 4.53 7.78 2.40
CA ALA A 9 5.17 8.56 1.33
C ALA A 9 6.70 8.63 1.47
N ASN A 10 7.22 8.78 2.69
CA ASN A 10 8.66 8.79 2.98
C ASN A 10 9.37 7.49 2.56
N MET A 11 8.75 6.34 2.85
CA MET A 11 9.26 5.02 2.50
C MET A 11 9.15 4.80 1.00
N PHE A 12 8.04 5.21 0.39
CA PHE A 12 7.85 5.11 -1.05
C PHE A 12 8.90 5.89 -1.83
N GLN A 13 9.16 7.14 -1.45
CA GLN A 13 10.19 7.97 -2.09
C GLN A 13 11.59 7.37 -1.95
N THR A 14 11.88 6.72 -0.82
CA THR A 14 13.19 6.11 -0.57
C THR A 14 13.39 4.80 -1.35
N LEU A 15 12.38 3.93 -1.38
CA LEU A 15 12.49 2.59 -1.97
C LEU A 15 12.10 2.53 -3.45
N PHE A 16 11.20 3.42 -3.88
CA PHE A 16 10.60 3.41 -5.21
C PHE A 16 10.63 4.79 -5.90
N PRO A 17 11.77 5.50 -5.91
CA PRO A 17 11.85 6.86 -6.47
C PRO A 17 11.47 6.94 -7.96
N HIS A 18 11.58 5.83 -8.69
CA HIS A 18 11.26 5.74 -10.11
C HIS A 18 9.81 5.35 -10.41
N VAL A 19 9.00 5.02 -9.40
CA VAL A 19 7.62 4.58 -9.61
C VAL A 19 6.69 5.79 -9.62
N THR A 20 5.99 6.01 -10.72
CA THR A 20 5.02 7.09 -10.84
C THR A 20 3.73 6.76 -10.08
N LEU A 21 3.27 7.72 -9.27
CA LEU A 21 1.97 7.66 -8.63
C LEU A 21 0.86 8.02 -9.60
N LYS A 22 -0.22 7.23 -9.60
CA LYS A 22 -1.47 7.58 -10.27
C LYS A 22 -2.36 8.34 -9.28
N PRO A 23 -3.07 9.39 -9.74
CA PRO A 23 -4.01 10.11 -8.89
C PRO A 23 -5.14 9.19 -8.42
N VAL A 24 -5.63 9.45 -7.21
CA VAL A 24 -6.73 8.71 -6.58
C VAL A 24 -7.87 9.70 -6.31
N THR A 25 -9.09 9.31 -6.66
CA THR A 25 -10.30 10.11 -6.45
C THR A 25 -11.08 9.70 -5.19
N HIS A 26 -10.59 8.71 -4.45
CA HIS A 26 -11.27 8.15 -3.28
C HIS A 26 -10.52 8.51 -1.99
N LYS A 27 -11.27 8.92 -0.97
CA LYS A 27 -10.73 9.20 0.35
C LYS A 27 -10.54 7.88 1.10
N LEU A 28 -9.33 7.66 1.64
CA LEU A 28 -9.09 6.58 2.58
C LEU A 28 -9.31 7.09 4.00
N THR A 29 -9.87 6.25 4.84
CA THR A 29 -10.07 6.52 6.27
C THR A 29 -9.32 5.45 7.05
N ASP A 30 -8.63 5.85 8.10
CA ASP A 30 -8.05 4.88 9.03
C ASP A 30 -9.12 4.26 9.93
N TYR A 31 -8.71 3.31 10.76
CA TYR A 31 -9.62 2.67 11.72
C TYR A 31 -10.16 3.63 12.80
N GLY A 32 -9.51 4.76 13.04
CA GLY A 32 -9.93 5.79 13.99
C GLY A 32 -10.95 6.77 13.41
N GLY A 33 -11.30 6.65 12.12
CA GLY A 33 -12.18 7.60 11.44
C GLY A 33 -11.46 8.85 10.92
N HIS A 34 -10.13 8.91 11.01
CA HIS A 34 -9.34 9.99 10.46
C HIS A 34 -9.15 9.81 8.96
N SER A 35 -9.35 10.89 8.20
CA SER A 35 -9.06 10.88 6.76
C SER A 35 -7.56 10.79 6.53
N LEU A 36 -7.13 9.78 5.78
CA LEU A 36 -5.76 9.64 5.33
C LEU A 36 -5.56 10.46 4.06
N SER A 37 -4.55 11.33 4.07
CA SER A 37 -4.11 12.04 2.87
C SER A 37 -3.41 11.07 1.92
N VAL A 38 -4.14 10.64 0.89
CA VAL A 38 -3.63 9.77 -0.17
C VAL A 38 -2.96 10.63 -1.22
N GLU A 39 -1.65 10.48 -1.39
CA GLU A 39 -0.88 11.18 -2.43
C GLU A 39 -1.08 10.53 -3.81
N GLY A 40 -1.38 9.23 -3.82
CA GLY A 40 -1.74 8.52 -5.03
C GLY A 40 -1.73 7.01 -4.83
N LYS A 41 -1.77 6.28 -5.93
CA LYS A 41 -1.65 4.83 -5.95
C LYS A 41 -0.62 4.36 -6.96
N CYS A 42 0.04 3.25 -6.64
CA CYS A 42 0.97 2.58 -7.53
C CYS A 42 0.70 1.09 -7.56
N GLN A 43 1.26 0.41 -8.57
CA GLN A 43 1.28 -1.03 -8.63
C GLN A 43 2.71 -1.51 -8.46
N LEU A 44 2.95 -2.33 -7.44
CA LEU A 44 4.27 -2.88 -7.16
C LEU A 44 4.25 -4.38 -7.40
N LYS A 45 5.31 -4.90 -8.01
CA LYS A 45 5.54 -6.34 -8.13
C LYS A 45 6.08 -6.84 -6.80
N CYS A 46 5.26 -7.56 -6.05
CA CYS A 46 5.64 -8.24 -4.83
C CYS A 46 6.06 -9.67 -5.17
N LYS A 47 7.27 -10.06 -4.76
CA LYS A 47 7.74 -11.44 -4.84
C LYS A 47 7.83 -12.02 -3.44
N HIS A 48 7.18 -13.15 -3.23
CA HIS A 48 7.33 -13.94 -2.01
C HIS A 48 7.53 -15.41 -2.39
N LYS A 49 8.67 -15.97 -2.02
CA LYS A 49 9.14 -17.29 -2.47
C LYS A 49 9.13 -17.36 -4.01
N ASP A 50 8.43 -18.34 -4.58
CA ASP A 50 8.31 -18.55 -6.02
C ASP A 50 7.13 -17.80 -6.66
N LYS A 51 6.34 -17.06 -5.87
CA LYS A 51 5.18 -16.33 -6.37
C LYS A 51 5.50 -14.86 -6.53
N THR A 52 5.30 -14.35 -7.74
CA THR A 52 5.32 -12.91 -8.03
C THR A 52 3.90 -12.46 -8.35
N ARG A 53 3.42 -11.43 -7.66
CA ARG A 53 2.10 -10.83 -7.88
C ARG A 53 2.23 -9.32 -7.89
N THR A 54 1.56 -8.69 -8.84
CA THR A 54 1.41 -7.23 -8.86
C THR A 54 0.27 -6.86 -7.92
N LEU A 55 0.56 -6.02 -6.92
CA LEU A 55 -0.41 -5.52 -5.97
C LEU A 55 -0.52 -4.01 -6.06
N GLU A 56 -1.74 -3.49 -5.86
CA GLU A 56 -1.99 -2.07 -5.77
C GLU A 56 -1.69 -1.58 -4.34
N PHE A 57 -0.96 -0.48 -4.23
CA PHE A 57 -0.63 0.20 -2.98
C PHE A 57 -1.07 1.65 -3.05
N HIS A 58 -1.67 2.13 -1.97
CA HIS A 58 -2.02 3.52 -1.78
C HIS A 58 -0.88 4.20 -1.02
N VAL A 59 -0.30 5.23 -1.63
CA VAL A 59 0.72 6.04 -0.97
C VAL A 59 0.03 7.10 -0.15
N VAL A 60 0.30 7.07 1.15
CA VAL A 60 -0.35 7.94 2.14
C VAL A 60 0.70 8.74 2.89
N ASN A 61 0.42 10.02 3.11
CA ASN A 61 1.25 10.84 3.97
C ASN A 61 0.88 10.58 5.43
N THR A 62 1.51 9.57 6.02
CA THR A 62 1.31 9.18 7.42
C THR A 62 2.63 8.79 8.05
N SER A 63 2.74 8.99 9.36
CA SER A 63 3.83 8.48 10.20
C SER A 63 3.61 7.03 10.65
N ALA A 64 2.43 6.46 10.38
CA ALA A 64 2.12 5.08 10.68
C ALA A 64 2.96 4.11 9.81
N PRO A 65 3.28 2.90 10.32
CA PRO A 65 3.98 1.90 9.53
C PRO A 65 3.14 1.48 8.29
N PRO A 66 3.78 0.99 7.21
CA PRO A 66 3.08 0.46 6.05
C PRO A 66 2.16 -0.69 6.45
N VAL A 67 0.92 -0.65 5.98
CA VAL A 67 -0.08 -1.67 6.27
C VAL A 67 -0.30 -2.50 5.03
N LEU A 68 0.01 -3.79 5.12
CA LEU A 68 -0.41 -4.75 4.10
C LEU A 68 -1.85 -5.18 4.40
N ALA A 69 -2.73 -5.06 3.40
CA ALA A 69 -4.08 -5.58 3.50
C ALA A 69 -4.06 -7.09 3.72
N MET A 70 -5.02 -7.60 4.49
CA MET A 70 -5.14 -9.04 4.72
C MET A 70 -5.30 -9.81 3.40
N LYS A 71 -5.93 -9.19 2.39
CA LYS A 71 -6.02 -9.73 1.03
C LYS A 71 -4.63 -9.90 0.38
N ALA A 72 -3.76 -8.89 0.46
CA ALA A 72 -2.39 -9.01 -0.03
C ALA A 72 -1.59 -10.06 0.75
N CYS A 73 -1.79 -10.15 2.07
CA CYS A 73 -1.14 -11.19 2.86
C CYS A 73 -1.58 -12.60 2.44
N ARG A 74 -2.88 -12.79 2.12
CA ARG A 74 -3.41 -14.06 1.57
C ARG A 74 -2.90 -14.32 0.15
N ASP A 75 -2.93 -13.31 -0.72
CA ASP A 75 -2.51 -13.43 -2.12
C ASP A 75 -1.00 -13.74 -2.25
N LEU A 76 -0.21 -13.28 -1.28
CA LEU A 76 1.22 -13.60 -1.15
C LEU A 76 1.51 -14.83 -0.29
N ASN A 77 0.49 -15.54 0.23
CA ASN A 77 0.63 -16.68 1.16
C ASN A 77 1.51 -16.34 2.40
N LEU A 78 1.44 -15.10 2.89
CA LEU A 78 2.13 -14.65 4.10
C LEU A 78 1.41 -15.09 5.38
N VAL A 79 0.11 -15.36 5.32
CA VAL A 79 -0.69 -15.88 6.44
C VAL A 79 -1.49 -17.09 5.95
N ARG A 80 -1.56 -18.12 6.79
CA ARG A 80 -2.32 -19.35 6.53
C ARG A 80 -3.63 -19.33 7.30
#